data_AF-A0A7G2TIH8-F1
#
_entry.id   AF-A0A7G2TIH8-F1
#
_cell.length_a   1.000
_cell.length_b   1.000
_cell.length_c   1.000
_cell.angle_alpha   90.00
_cell.angle_beta   90.00
_cell.angle_gamma   90.00
#
_symmetry.space_group_name_H-M   'P 1'
#
loop_
_entity.id
_entity.type
_entity.pdbx_description
1 polymer ?
#
loop_
_entity_poly.entity_id
_entity_poly.type
_entity_poly.pdbx_seq_one_letter_code
_entity_poly.pdbx_strand_id
1 'polypeptide(L)'
;MRRASAAFTAATGIAIEEKHQRALHSAIKSGIEAAIEDGSEAGIEQIKAAAIFHAQQSVPDAIKALVPGDGVLDRLAVRYYREAMERIGVGVPVIS
;
A
#
# COMPACT_ATOMS: atom_id res chain seq x y z
N MET A 1 4.66 7.80 39.78
CA MET A 1 3.47 7.48 38.96
C MET A 1 3.49 8.06 37.52
N ARG A 2 4.60 8.60 37.00
CA ARG A 2 4.64 9.26 35.66
C ARG A 2 5.16 8.39 34.49
N ARG A 3 5.72 7.20 34.77
CA ARG A 3 6.30 6.32 33.74
C ARG A 3 5.27 5.41 33.04
N ALA A 4 4.23 4.99 33.76
CA ALA A 4 3.21 4.08 33.23
C ALA A 4 2.31 4.74 32.16
N SER A 5 1.94 6.03 32.33
CA SER A 5 1.15 6.76 31.35
C SER A 5 1.92 7.02 30.05
N ALA A 6 3.20 7.39 30.15
CA ALA A 6 4.05 7.61 28.97
C ALA A 6 4.28 6.34 28.15
N ALA A 7 4.53 5.19 28.82
CA ALA A 7 4.69 3.91 28.15
C ALA A 7 3.39 3.45 27.45
N PHE A 8 2.23 3.66 28.09
CA PHE A 8 0.92 3.35 27.50
C PHE A 8 0.62 4.22 26.27
N THR A 9 0.89 5.53 26.34
CA THR A 9 0.73 6.44 25.20
C THR A 9 1.66 6.07 24.05
N ALA A 10 2.93 5.72 24.33
CA ALA A 10 3.88 5.29 23.30
C ALA A 10 3.46 3.96 22.64
N ALA A 11 3.05 2.96 23.44
CA ALA A 11 2.56 1.68 22.92
C ALA A 11 1.30 1.85 22.05
N THR A 12 0.41 2.76 22.46
CA THR A 12 -0.79 3.11 21.69
C THR A 12 -0.43 3.82 20.38
N GLY A 13 0.54 4.74 20.41
CA GLY A 13 1.07 5.39 19.20
C GLY A 13 1.62 4.39 18.18
N ILE A 14 2.45 3.44 18.64
CA ILE A 14 3.01 2.37 17.79
C ILE A 14 1.89 1.50 17.19
N ALA A 15 0.92 1.08 18.00
CA ALA A 15 -0.19 0.24 17.52
C ALA A 15 -1.07 0.96 16.48
N ILE A 16 -1.28 2.27 16.64
CA ILE A 16 -2.01 3.10 15.68
C ILE A 16 -1.22 3.22 14.38
N GLU A 17 0.08 3.47 14.45
CA GLU A 17 0.94 3.54 13.27
C GLU A 17 0.94 2.20 12.52
N GLU A 18 1.10 1.08 13.21
CA GLU A 18 1.05 -0.26 12.61
C GLU A 18 -0.31 -0.52 11.92
N LYS A 19 -1.41 -0.09 12.55
CA LYS A 19 -2.75 -0.19 11.94
C LYS A 19 -2.84 0.60 10.64
N HIS A 20 -2.31 1.83 10.62
CA HIS A 20 -2.29 2.64 9.41
C HIS A 20 -1.39 2.03 8.32
N GLN A 21 -0.22 1.53 8.68
CA GLN A 21 0.67 0.84 7.74
C GLN A 21 -0.03 -0.36 7.12
N ARG A 22 -0.65 -1.21 7.94
CA ARG A 22 -1.39 -2.39 7.47
C ARG A 22 -2.55 -2.01 6.55
N ALA A 23 -3.31 -0.97 6.90
CA ALA A 23 -4.41 -0.49 6.07
C ALA A 23 -3.93 0.00 4.70
N LEU A 24 -2.85 0.79 4.66
CA LEU A 24 -2.25 1.28 3.42
C LEU A 24 -1.74 0.14 2.54
N HIS A 25 -0.97 -0.80 3.11
CA HIS A 25 -0.48 -1.97 2.40
C HIS A 25 -1.63 -2.82 1.83
N SER A 26 -2.67 -3.06 2.62
CA SER A 26 -3.84 -3.81 2.19
C SER A 26 -4.57 -3.13 1.03
N ALA A 27 -4.77 -1.81 1.12
CA ALA A 27 -5.48 -1.05 0.09
C ALA A 27 -4.72 -0.98 -1.24
N ILE A 28 -3.39 -0.79 -1.19
CA ILE A 28 -2.57 -0.84 -2.42
C ILE A 28 -2.64 -2.23 -3.04
N LYS A 29 -2.52 -3.29 -2.24
CA LYS A 29 -2.60 -4.67 -2.74
C LYS A 29 -3.95 -4.96 -3.41
N SER A 30 -5.06 -4.65 -2.75
CA SER A 30 -6.39 -4.87 -3.34
C SER A 30 -6.62 -4.00 -4.57
N GLY A 31 -6.10 -2.77 -4.59
CA GLY A 31 -6.16 -1.89 -5.75
C GLY A 31 -5.39 -2.45 -6.96
N ILE A 32 -4.24 -3.07 -6.74
CA ILE A 32 -3.47 -3.77 -7.79
C ILE A 32 -4.26 -4.96 -8.32
N GLU A 33 -4.77 -5.81 -7.43
CA GLU A 33 -5.53 -7.02 -7.80
C GLU A 33 -6.76 -6.64 -8.64
N ALA A 34 -7.53 -5.65 -8.20
CA ALA A 34 -8.69 -5.14 -8.94
C ALA A 34 -8.30 -4.52 -10.29
N ALA A 35 -7.23 -3.75 -10.36
CA ALA A 35 -6.79 -3.12 -11.61
C ALA A 35 -6.29 -4.14 -12.65
N ILE A 36 -5.67 -5.23 -12.21
CA ILE A 36 -5.29 -6.35 -13.09
C ILE A 36 -6.53 -7.09 -13.61
N GLU A 37 -7.51 -7.34 -12.73
CA GLU A 37 -8.77 -8.00 -13.10
C GLU A 37 -9.59 -7.19 -14.10
N ASP A 38 -9.61 -5.86 -13.95
CA ASP A 38 -10.38 -4.95 -14.81
C ASP A 38 -9.69 -4.65 -16.16
N GLY A 39 -8.37 -4.80 -16.25
CA GLY A 39 -7.59 -4.38 -17.42
C GLY A 39 -6.47 -5.32 -17.82
N SER A 40 -6.78 -6.38 -18.58
CA SER A 40 -5.76 -7.31 -19.12
C SER A 40 -4.78 -6.66 -20.12
N GLU A 41 -5.10 -5.47 -20.63
CA GLU A 41 -4.28 -4.71 -21.59
C GLU A 41 -3.64 -3.44 -21.00
N ALA A 42 -3.92 -3.11 -19.73
CA ALA A 42 -3.36 -1.92 -19.10
C ALA A 42 -1.86 -2.10 -18.80
N GLY A 43 -1.05 -1.12 -19.21
CA GLY A 43 0.36 -1.10 -18.85
C GLY A 43 0.57 -0.92 -17.34
N ILE A 44 1.74 -1.34 -16.84
CA ILE A 44 2.10 -1.29 -15.41
C ILE A 44 1.85 0.09 -14.77
N GLU A 45 2.15 1.19 -15.47
CA GLU A 45 1.95 2.54 -14.94
C GLU A 45 0.48 2.88 -14.71
N GLN A 46 -0.41 2.37 -15.56
CA GLN A 46 -1.85 2.61 -15.42
C GLN A 46 -2.44 1.78 -14.27
N ILE A 47 -1.96 0.54 -14.11
CA ILE A 47 -2.30 -0.33 -12.97
C ILE A 47 -1.83 0.30 -11.65
N LYS A 48 -0.59 0.81 -11.61
CA LYS A 48 -0.06 1.53 -10.43
C LYS A 48 -0.90 2.76 -10.08
N ALA A 49 -1.20 3.60 -11.07
CA ALA A 49 -1.98 4.81 -10.86
C ALA A 49 -3.38 4.49 -10.32
N ALA A 50 -4.04 3.46 -10.87
CA ALA A 50 -5.34 2.98 -10.39
C ALA A 50 -5.26 2.47 -8.95
N ALA A 51 -4.24 1.69 -8.60
CA ALA A 51 -4.05 1.17 -7.24
C ALA A 51 -3.76 2.28 -6.21
N ILE A 52 -2.94 3.27 -6.58
CA ILE A 52 -2.66 4.43 -5.72
C ILE A 52 -3.93 5.25 -5.51
N PHE A 53 -4.69 5.50 -6.58
CA PHE A 53 -5.98 6.18 -6.48
C PHE A 53 -6.95 5.41 -5.56
N HIS A 54 -7.05 4.09 -5.73
CA HIS A 54 -7.84 3.24 -4.86
C HIS A 54 -7.44 3.40 -3.39
N ALA A 55 -6.14 3.34 -3.07
CA ALA A 55 -5.69 3.52 -1.69
C ALA A 55 -5.99 4.92 -1.13
N GLN A 56 -5.89 5.97 -1.95
CA GLN A 56 -6.26 7.33 -1.56
C GLN A 56 -7.74 7.45 -1.20
N GLN A 57 -8.63 6.73 -1.91
CA GLN A 57 -10.06 6.72 -1.61
C GLN A 57 -10.42 5.79 -0.44
N SER A 58 -9.75 4.63 -0.33
CA SER A 58 -10.08 3.58 0.64
C SER A 58 -9.52 3.88 2.04
N VAL A 59 -8.33 4.47 2.14
CA VAL A 59 -7.63 4.68 3.42
C VAL A 59 -7.04 6.08 3.58
N PRO A 60 -7.82 7.16 3.36
CA PRO A 60 -7.32 8.53 3.42
C PRO A 60 -6.70 8.88 4.79
N ASP A 61 -7.24 8.34 5.88
CA ASP A 61 -6.73 8.61 7.23
C ASP A 61 -5.36 7.95 7.49
N ALA A 62 -5.11 6.77 6.90
CA ALA A 62 -3.79 6.15 6.99
C ALA A 62 -2.74 6.95 6.23
N ILE A 63 -3.08 7.49 5.06
CA ILE A 63 -2.18 8.34 4.28
C ILE A 63 -1.89 9.65 5.02
N LYS A 64 -2.91 10.29 5.60
CA LYS A 64 -2.73 11.50 6.41
C LYS A 64 -1.88 11.26 7.65
N ALA A 65 -2.03 10.11 8.30
CA ALA A 65 -1.26 9.77 9.50
C ALA A 65 0.20 9.42 9.18
N LEU A 66 0.45 8.67 8.10
CA LEU A 66 1.78 8.19 7.74
C LEU A 66 2.62 9.20 6.95
N VAL A 67 1.97 10.10 6.20
CA VAL A 67 2.60 11.08 5.31
C VAL A 67 3.71 10.44 4.45
N PRO A 68 3.35 9.50 3.55
CA PRO A 68 4.34 8.77 2.76
C PRO A 68 5.20 9.74 1.95
N GLY A 69 6.53 9.62 2.06
CA GLY A 69 7.45 10.42 1.26
C GLY A 69 7.38 10.11 -0.24
N ASP A 70 8.08 10.93 -1.02
CA ASP A 70 8.05 10.85 -2.48
C ASP A 70 8.41 9.46 -3.01
N GLY A 71 7.54 8.96 -3.91
CA GLY A 71 7.68 7.66 -4.56
C GLY A 71 7.46 6.44 -3.63
N VAL A 72 7.09 6.61 -2.36
CA VAL A 72 6.78 5.46 -1.47
C VAL A 72 5.59 4.67 -2.01
N LEU A 73 4.52 5.36 -2.39
CA LEU A 73 3.31 4.71 -2.93
C LEU A 73 3.60 3.99 -4.24
N ASP A 74 4.40 4.59 -5.13
CA ASP A 74 4.88 3.93 -6.36
C ASP A 74 5.67 2.66 -6.08
N ARG A 75 6.62 2.70 -5.14
CA ARG A 75 7.42 1.51 -4.77
C ARG A 75 6.55 0.40 -4.20
N LEU A 76 5.57 0.74 -3.36
CA LEU A 76 4.60 -0.22 -2.83
C LEU A 76 3.73 -0.81 -3.93
N ALA A 77 3.23 0.01 -4.86
CA ALA A 77 2.43 -0.44 -5.99
C ALA A 77 3.24 -1.40 -6.90
N VAL A 78 4.49 -1.06 -7.23
CA VAL A 78 5.38 -1.94 -8.01
C VAL A 78 5.62 -3.27 -7.30
N ARG A 79 5.86 -3.24 -5.98
CA ARG A 79 6.05 -4.46 -5.19
C ARG A 79 4.82 -5.37 -5.30
N TYR A 80 3.63 -4.84 -5.03
CA TYR A 80 2.40 -5.65 -5.04
C TYR A 80 1.99 -6.08 -6.44
N TYR A 81 2.28 -5.29 -7.47
CA TYR A 81 2.14 -5.71 -8.86
C TYR A 81 2.97 -6.96 -9.15
N ARG A 82 4.26 -6.98 -8.78
CA ARG A 82 5.13 -8.15 -8.97
C ARG A 82 4.60 -9.37 -8.22
N GLU A 83 4.23 -9.20 -6.94
CA GLU A 83 3.64 -10.28 -6.13
C GLU A 83 2.33 -10.84 -6.72
N ALA A 84 1.53 -10.00 -7.40
CA ALA A 84 0.32 -10.43 -8.09
C ALA A 84 0.65 -11.18 -9.37
N MET A 85 1.55 -10.66 -10.21
CA MET A 85 1.96 -11.29 -11.47
C MET A 85 2.63 -12.65 -11.24
N GLU A 86 3.50 -12.76 -10.23
CA GLU A 86 4.12 -14.02 -9.82
C GLU A 86 3.06 -15.08 -9.46
N ARG A 87 1.97 -14.67 -8.79
CA ARG A 87 0.86 -15.56 -8.40
C ARG A 87 0.03 -16.02 -9.59
N ILE A 88 -0.14 -15.17 -10.60
CA ILE A 88 -0.89 -15.48 -11.83
C ILE A 88 -0.05 -16.37 -12.78
N GLY A 89 1.26 -16.51 -12.53
CA GLY A 89 2.15 -17.33 -13.36
C GLY A 89 2.58 -16.65 -14.66
N VAL A 90 2.33 -15.34 -14.79
CA VAL A 90 2.83 -14.52 -15.91
C VAL A 90 4.20 -13.99 -15.48
N GLY A 91 5.26 -14.41 -16.18
CA GLY A 91 6.64 -14.01 -15.87
C GLY A 91 6.78 -12.49 -15.74
N VAL A 92 7.32 -12.04 -14.61
CA VAL A 92 7.52 -10.62 -14.31
C VAL A 92 8.41 -10.00 -15.40
N PRO A 93 8.00 -8.91 -16.08
CA PRO A 93 8.90 -8.21 -16.99
C PRO A 93 10.08 -7.67 -16.20
N VAL A 94 11.28 -8.20 -16.47
CA VAL A 94 12.53 -7.67 -15.91
C VAL A 94 12.81 -6.36 -16.65
N ILE A 95 12.45 -5.25 -16.04
CA ILE A 95 12.89 -3.92 -16.51
C ILE A 95 14.39 -3.85 -16.24
N SER A 96 15.17 -3.97 -17.31
CA SER A 96 16.62 -3.78 -17.34
C SER A 96 16.96 -2.29 -17.44
#